data_AF-A0A356WCK0-F1
#
_entry.id   AF-A0A356WCK0-F1
#
_cell.length_a   1.000
_cell.length_b   1.000
_cell.length_c   1.000
_cell.angle_alpha   90.00
_cell.angle_beta   90.00
_cell.angle_gamma   90.00
#
_symmetry.space_group_name_H-M   'P 1'
#
loop_
_entity.id
_entity.type
_entity.pdbx_description
1 polymer ?
#
loop_
_entity_poly.entity_id
_entity_poly.type
_entity_poly.pdbx_seq_one_letter_code
_entity_poly.pdbx_strand_id
1 'polypeptide(L)'
;MSANEVDEILHSPEWLRVYATRDPLARAYSAWENRIFSRAPGTPQRAIELCQDQTVDSRVNVTASFALFAKMLTEQTNEFMDDHHFLPQSHIVHPDKFNYNMVARVEHPAEMQLLVDEVNRRAGTSLSLERHNVGFGIKLEQVCDQHTANRLQAVYEMDYSTFGFSTRTFPASIDPLIFTATETAMLRGFRSSIERLQAVSFTARSLTGFRFGWRQIYKSVVRKLSFGKKYNDPQNLFW
;
A
#
# COMPACT_ATOMS: atom_id res chain seq x y z
N MET A 1 14.41 3.24 21.79
CA MET A 1 14.20 1.82 22.10
C MET A 1 15.57 1.24 22.41
N SER A 2 15.75 0.69 23.60
CA SER A 2 16.99 0.04 24.02
C SER A 2 17.10 -1.36 23.40
N ALA A 3 18.31 -1.93 23.37
CA ALA A 3 18.50 -3.29 22.87
C ALA A 3 17.69 -4.33 23.67
N ASN A 4 17.53 -4.12 24.98
CA ASN A 4 16.74 -5.00 25.85
C ASN A 4 15.25 -4.95 25.54
N GLU A 5 14.71 -3.77 25.21
CA GLU A 5 13.30 -3.63 24.80
C GLU A 5 13.03 -4.34 23.47
N VAL A 6 13.95 -4.25 22.52
CA VAL A 6 13.83 -4.96 21.23
C VAL A 6 13.86 -6.47 21.46
N ASP A 7 14.77 -6.97 22.29
CA ASP A 7 14.85 -8.39 22.61
C ASP A 7 13.55 -8.90 23.27
N GLU A 8 13.01 -8.13 24.22
CA GLU A 8 11.73 -8.45 24.86
C GLU A 8 10.59 -8.52 23.84
N ILE A 9 10.47 -7.53 22.95
CA ILE A 9 9.44 -7.51 21.90
C ILE A 9 9.55 -8.75 20.99
N LEU A 10 10.76 -9.17 20.64
CA LEU A 10 11.00 -10.27 19.69
C LEU A 10 10.83 -11.65 20.30
N HIS A 11 11.11 -11.83 21.59
CA HIS A 11 11.19 -13.15 22.19
C HIS A 11 10.16 -13.42 23.29
N SER A 12 9.62 -12.38 23.95
CA SER A 12 8.64 -12.59 25.03
C SER A 12 7.30 -13.12 24.50
N PRO A 13 6.65 -14.08 25.19
CA PRO A 13 5.31 -14.54 24.83
C PRO A 13 4.22 -13.47 25.05
N GLU A 14 4.50 -12.47 25.88
CA GLU A 14 3.55 -11.39 26.20
C GLU A 14 3.25 -10.49 25.00
N TRP A 15 4.19 -10.40 24.06
CA TRP A 15 4.02 -9.65 22.82
C TRP A 15 3.33 -10.51 21.75
N LEU A 16 2.26 -9.98 21.16
CA LEU A 16 1.63 -10.55 19.98
C LEU A 16 2.40 -10.06 18.74
N ARG A 17 3.08 -10.97 18.05
CA ARG A 17 3.83 -10.72 16.82
C ARG A 17 3.11 -11.39 15.68
N VAL A 18 2.40 -10.58 14.92
CA VAL A 18 1.55 -11.03 13.82
C VAL A 18 2.04 -10.50 12.49
N TYR A 19 1.91 -11.31 11.45
CA TYR A 19 1.82 -10.81 10.09
C TYR A 19 0.57 -11.35 9.40
N ALA A 20 0.05 -10.56 8.46
CA ALA A 20 -1.02 -10.99 7.57
C ALA A 20 -0.49 -11.09 6.14
N THR A 21 -0.89 -12.15 5.44
CA THR A 21 -0.55 -12.35 4.03
C THR A 21 -1.81 -12.51 3.19
N ARG A 22 -1.63 -12.35 1.89
CA ARG A 22 -2.68 -12.54 0.89
C ARG A 22 -2.11 -13.27 -0.32
N ASP A 23 -2.94 -14.07 -1.00
CA ASP A 23 -2.61 -14.62 -2.32
C ASP A 23 -1.87 -13.59 -3.21
N PRO A 24 -0.68 -13.92 -3.75
CA PRO A 24 0.16 -12.96 -4.45
C PRO A 24 -0.52 -12.31 -5.65
N LEU A 25 -1.33 -13.04 -6.42
CA LEU A 25 -2.06 -12.47 -7.56
C LEU A 25 -3.17 -11.51 -7.10
N ALA A 26 -3.96 -11.91 -6.10
CA ALA A 26 -4.99 -11.04 -5.53
C ALA A 26 -4.39 -9.78 -4.91
N ARG A 27 -3.21 -9.88 -4.28
CA ARG A 27 -2.46 -8.75 -3.75
C ARG A 27 -1.95 -7.84 -4.87
N ALA A 28 -1.31 -8.39 -5.90
CA ALA A 28 -0.82 -7.64 -7.06
C ALA A 28 -1.95 -6.88 -7.76
N TYR A 29 -3.10 -7.53 -7.95
CA TYR A 29 -4.31 -6.88 -8.48
C TYR A 29 -4.79 -5.75 -7.58
N SER A 30 -4.87 -5.97 -6.28
CA SER A 30 -5.28 -4.93 -5.32
C SER A 30 -4.31 -3.74 -5.32
N ALA A 31 -3.00 -4.01 -5.44
CA ALA A 31 -1.96 -3.00 -5.55
C ALA A 31 -2.12 -2.20 -6.85
N TRP A 32 -2.32 -2.87 -7.98
CA TRP A 32 -2.61 -2.21 -9.26
C TRP A 32 -3.88 -1.36 -9.18
N GLU A 33 -4.99 -1.91 -8.67
CA GLU A 33 -6.28 -1.22 -8.61
C GLU A 33 -6.18 0.06 -7.78
N ASN A 34 -5.47 0.01 -6.65
CA ASN A 34 -5.31 1.15 -5.74
C ASN A 34 -4.22 2.14 -6.20
N ARG A 35 -3.04 1.63 -6.54
CA ARG A 35 -1.88 2.49 -6.82
C ARG A 35 -1.92 3.02 -8.24
N ILE A 36 -2.05 2.12 -9.21
CA ILE A 36 -1.95 2.48 -10.63
C ILE A 36 -3.31 2.95 -11.16
N PHE A 37 -4.34 2.12 -11.02
CA PHE A 37 -5.64 2.36 -11.63
C PHE A 37 -6.42 3.47 -10.92
N SER A 38 -6.40 3.54 -9.59
CA SER A 38 -7.04 4.62 -8.83
C SER A 38 -6.18 5.87 -8.68
N ARG A 39 -4.86 5.75 -8.83
CA ARG A 39 -3.88 6.81 -8.51
C ARG A 39 -3.91 7.26 -7.04
N ALA A 40 -4.02 6.31 -6.11
CA ALA A 40 -4.07 6.62 -4.69
C ALA A 40 -2.82 7.42 -4.22
N PRO A 41 -2.95 8.24 -3.15
CA PRO A 41 -1.83 9.01 -2.61
C PRO A 41 -0.60 8.17 -2.25
N GLY A 42 0.58 8.67 -2.66
CA GLY A 42 1.87 8.02 -2.43
C GLY A 42 2.27 7.03 -3.51
N THR A 43 1.50 6.89 -4.60
CA THR A 43 1.90 6.06 -5.74
C THR A 43 3.13 6.64 -6.43
N PRO A 44 4.17 5.83 -6.76
CA PRO A 44 5.31 6.29 -7.55
C PRO A 44 4.89 6.83 -8.92
N GLN A 45 5.26 8.07 -9.22
CA GLN A 45 4.93 8.73 -10.49
C GLN A 45 5.42 7.91 -11.70
N ARG A 46 6.62 7.33 -11.58
CA ARG A 46 7.20 6.52 -12.65
C ARG A 46 6.42 5.25 -12.94
N ALA A 47 5.89 4.59 -11.91
CA ALA A 47 5.02 3.43 -12.08
C ALA A 47 3.72 3.79 -12.83
N ILE A 48 3.14 4.97 -12.55
CA ILE A 48 1.97 5.48 -13.28
C ILE A 48 2.33 5.76 -14.75
N GLU A 49 3.47 6.40 -15.02
CA GLU A 49 3.95 6.68 -16.38
C GLU A 49 4.14 5.41 -17.21
N LEU A 50 4.70 4.35 -16.61
CA LEU A 50 4.90 3.06 -17.28
C LEU A 50 3.58 2.32 -17.54
N CYS A 51 2.58 2.52 -16.68
CA CYS A 51 1.31 1.78 -16.71
C CYS A 51 0.13 2.67 -17.15
N GLN A 52 0.25 3.35 -18.29
CA GLN A 52 -0.85 4.15 -18.84
C GLN A 52 -2.05 3.28 -19.22
N ASP A 53 -3.26 3.83 -19.03
CA ASP A 53 -4.48 3.14 -19.45
C ASP A 53 -4.42 2.82 -20.94
N GLN A 54 -4.72 1.56 -21.26
CA GLN A 54 -4.95 1.14 -22.63
C GLN A 54 -6.37 1.53 -23.02
N THR A 55 -6.57 2.05 -24.23
CA THR A 55 -7.89 2.56 -24.66
C THR A 55 -8.34 2.02 -26.00
N VAL A 56 -9.65 1.88 -26.16
CA VAL A 56 -10.34 1.53 -27.40
C VAL A 56 -11.49 2.51 -27.57
N ASP A 57 -11.50 3.28 -28.67
CA ASP A 57 -12.47 4.35 -28.92
C ASP A 57 -12.60 5.34 -27.74
N SER A 58 -11.46 5.78 -27.19
CA SER A 58 -11.37 6.67 -26.01
C SER A 58 -11.93 6.10 -24.70
N ARG A 59 -12.35 4.83 -24.68
CA ARG A 59 -12.79 4.09 -23.49
C ARG A 59 -11.66 3.27 -22.92
N VAL A 60 -11.60 3.14 -21.60
CA VAL A 60 -10.54 2.37 -20.93
C VAL A 60 -10.77 0.88 -21.14
N ASN A 61 -9.74 0.19 -21.65
CA ASN A 61 -9.64 -1.26 -21.68
C ASN A 61 -8.92 -1.71 -20.41
N VAL A 62 -9.69 -2.18 -19.44
CA VAL A 62 -9.21 -2.56 -18.11
C VAL A 62 -8.30 -3.77 -18.19
N THR A 63 -8.69 -4.79 -18.96
CA THR A 63 -7.91 -6.01 -19.18
C THR A 63 -6.53 -5.69 -19.74
N ALA A 64 -6.46 -4.90 -20.81
CA ALA A 64 -5.19 -4.51 -21.42
C ALA A 64 -4.35 -3.61 -20.51
N SER A 65 -4.98 -2.77 -19.69
CA SER A 65 -4.28 -1.92 -18.71
C SER A 65 -3.65 -2.75 -17.58
N PHE A 66 -4.35 -3.79 -17.09
CA PHE A 66 -3.79 -4.72 -16.10
C PHE A 66 -2.67 -5.59 -16.69
N ALA A 67 -2.83 -6.07 -17.92
CA ALA A 67 -1.78 -6.81 -18.63
C ALA A 67 -0.52 -5.96 -18.84
N LEU A 68 -0.66 -4.67 -19.19
CA LEU A 68 0.46 -3.75 -19.27
C LEU A 68 1.15 -3.58 -17.92
N PHE A 69 0.40 -3.44 -16.83
CA PHE A 69 0.97 -3.39 -15.48
C PHE A 69 1.79 -4.64 -15.16
N ALA A 70 1.26 -5.84 -15.38
CA ALA A 70 1.98 -7.09 -15.12
C ALA A 70 3.27 -7.17 -15.96
N LYS A 71 3.21 -6.73 -17.22
CA LYS A 71 4.38 -6.62 -18.10
C LYS A 71 5.42 -5.67 -17.52
N MET A 72 5.05 -4.43 -17.18
CA MET A 72 5.98 -3.41 -16.69
C MET A 72 6.53 -3.73 -15.31
N LEU A 73 5.75 -4.33 -14.42
CA LEU A 73 6.23 -4.81 -13.12
C LEU A 73 7.35 -5.85 -13.27
N THR A 74 7.26 -6.69 -14.32
CA THR A 74 8.28 -7.70 -14.63
C THR A 74 9.50 -7.09 -15.34
N GLU A 75 9.28 -6.19 -16.28
CA GLU A 75 10.35 -5.65 -17.14
C GLU A 75 11.09 -4.46 -16.52
N GLN A 76 10.45 -3.74 -15.59
CA GLN A 76 10.94 -2.52 -14.96
C GLN A 76 10.78 -2.58 -13.44
N THR A 77 11.03 -3.75 -12.84
CA THR A 77 10.76 -4.07 -11.44
C THR A 77 11.21 -3.00 -10.45
N ASN A 78 12.43 -2.46 -10.61
CA ASN A 78 12.98 -1.46 -9.68
C ASN A 78 12.12 -0.19 -9.57
N GLU A 79 11.40 0.19 -10.63
CA GLU A 79 10.53 1.38 -10.65
C GLU A 79 9.27 1.22 -9.78
N PHE A 80 8.99 -0.01 -9.33
CA PHE A 80 7.86 -0.35 -8.47
C PHE A 80 8.30 -0.65 -7.03
N MET A 81 9.51 -1.17 -6.81
CA MET A 81 9.91 -1.75 -5.52
C MET A 81 10.13 -0.73 -4.39
N ASP A 82 10.15 0.57 -4.70
CA ASP A 82 10.12 1.64 -3.68
C ASP A 82 8.78 1.71 -2.94
N ASP A 83 7.70 1.21 -3.54
CA ASP A 83 6.38 1.12 -2.92
C ASP A 83 6.13 -0.31 -2.42
N HIS A 84 5.99 -0.44 -1.10
CA HIS A 84 5.74 -1.72 -0.43
C HIS A 84 4.50 -2.47 -0.93
N HIS A 85 3.54 -1.82 -1.61
CA HIS A 85 2.41 -2.53 -2.22
C HIS A 85 2.84 -3.46 -3.35
N PHE A 86 3.97 -3.18 -3.99
CA PHE A 86 4.51 -3.99 -5.08
C PHE A 86 5.62 -4.94 -4.64
N LEU A 87 6.26 -4.69 -3.49
CA LEU A 87 7.25 -5.61 -2.92
C LEU A 87 6.63 -7.00 -2.61
N PRO A 88 7.38 -8.10 -2.82
CA PRO A 88 7.00 -9.41 -2.28
C PRO A 88 6.78 -9.34 -0.77
N GLN A 89 5.75 -10.03 -0.26
CA GLN A 89 5.40 -10.03 1.17
C GLN A 89 6.51 -10.63 2.01
N SER A 90 7.23 -11.62 1.49
CA SER A 90 8.41 -12.22 2.11
C SER A 90 9.53 -11.21 2.38
N HIS A 91 9.67 -10.19 1.53
CA HIS A 91 10.59 -9.06 1.75
C HIS A 91 10.09 -7.99 2.72
N ILE A 92 8.79 -7.99 3.03
CA ILE A 92 8.21 -7.04 3.98
C ILE A 92 8.22 -7.64 5.38
N VAL A 93 7.75 -8.87 5.51
CA VAL A 93 7.56 -9.51 6.81
C VAL A 93 8.81 -10.25 7.28
N HIS A 94 9.69 -10.71 6.39
CA HIS A 94 10.91 -11.44 6.77
C HIS A 94 10.66 -12.53 7.84
N PRO A 95 9.84 -13.55 7.53
CA PRO A 95 9.45 -14.56 8.50
C PRO A 95 10.64 -15.43 8.96
N ASP A 96 11.75 -15.38 8.24
CA ASP A 96 13.05 -15.98 8.56
C ASP A 96 13.83 -15.19 9.62
N LYS A 97 13.54 -13.89 9.81
CA LYS A 97 14.27 -13.00 10.71
C LYS A 97 13.50 -12.66 11.98
N PHE A 98 12.17 -12.66 11.90
CA PHE A 98 11.31 -12.27 13.01
C PHE A 98 10.50 -13.47 13.51
N ASN A 99 10.51 -13.65 14.83
CA ASN A 99 9.79 -14.74 15.50
C ASN A 99 8.30 -14.42 15.65
N TYR A 100 7.53 -14.51 14.56
CA TYR A 100 6.09 -14.33 14.61
C TYR A 100 5.40 -15.49 15.33
N ASN A 101 4.45 -15.16 16.20
CA ASN A 101 3.65 -16.15 16.94
C ASN A 101 2.20 -16.23 16.46
N MET A 102 1.84 -15.47 15.42
CA MET A 102 0.54 -15.56 14.76
C MET A 102 0.65 -15.19 13.28
N VAL A 103 -0.10 -15.92 12.46
CA VAL A 103 -0.21 -15.69 11.01
C VAL A 103 -1.68 -15.66 10.64
N ALA A 104 -2.07 -14.75 9.75
CA ALA A 104 -3.42 -14.71 9.23
C ALA A 104 -3.43 -14.50 7.70
N ARG A 105 -4.12 -15.36 6.97
CA ARG A 105 -4.39 -15.17 5.54
C ARG A 105 -5.69 -14.38 5.35
N VAL A 106 -5.61 -13.27 4.62
CA VAL A 106 -6.74 -12.34 4.42
C VAL A 106 -7.92 -13.03 3.72
N GLU A 107 -7.66 -13.99 2.84
CA GLU A 107 -8.66 -14.79 2.14
C GLU A 107 -9.28 -15.90 2.99
N HIS A 108 -8.78 -16.15 4.21
CA HIS A 108 -9.29 -17.18 5.13
C HIS A 108 -9.97 -16.51 6.34
N PRO A 109 -11.31 -16.32 6.31
CA PRO A 109 -12.03 -15.64 7.38
C PRO A 109 -11.83 -16.26 8.76
N ALA A 110 -11.65 -17.59 8.84
CA ALA A 110 -11.38 -18.28 10.09
C ALA A 110 -10.05 -17.87 10.72
N GLU A 111 -8.98 -17.73 9.92
CA GLU A 111 -7.67 -17.27 10.41
C GLU A 111 -7.72 -15.81 10.86
N MET A 112 -8.42 -14.96 10.10
CA MET A 112 -8.65 -13.57 10.49
C MET A 112 -9.48 -13.45 11.77
N GLN A 113 -10.45 -14.34 11.97
CA GLN A 113 -11.25 -14.37 13.21
C GLN A 113 -10.39 -14.76 14.41
N LEU A 114 -9.49 -15.74 14.27
CA LEU A 114 -8.55 -16.10 15.33
C LEU A 114 -7.69 -14.92 15.77
N LEU A 115 -7.23 -14.09 14.82
CA LEU A 115 -6.50 -12.86 15.13
C LEU A 115 -7.37 -11.86 15.92
N VAL A 116 -8.62 -11.64 15.49
CA VAL A 116 -9.56 -10.75 16.19
C VAL A 116 -9.84 -11.24 17.61
N ASP A 117 -10.06 -12.54 17.78
CA ASP A 117 -10.30 -13.16 19.08
C ASP A 117 -9.10 -12.99 20.02
N GLU A 118 -7.88 -13.15 19.51
CA GLU A 118 -6.67 -12.97 20.30
C GLU A 118 -6.43 -11.51 20.69
N VAL A 119 -6.72 -10.56 19.79
CA VAL A 119 -6.70 -9.12 20.10
C VAL A 119 -7.74 -8.81 21.18
N ASN A 120 -8.96 -9.29 21.04
CA ASN A 120 -10.03 -9.10 22.03
C ASN A 120 -9.64 -9.66 23.40
N ARG A 121 -9.08 -10.86 23.43
CA ARG A 121 -8.62 -11.51 24.67
C ARG A 121 -7.51 -10.71 25.36
N ARG A 122 -6.50 -10.23 24.62
CA ARG A 122 -5.37 -9.48 25.20
C ARG A 122 -5.71 -8.05 25.58
N ALA A 123 -6.52 -7.38 24.76
CA ALA A 123 -6.85 -5.96 24.94
C ALA A 123 -8.13 -5.72 25.76
N GLY A 124 -8.89 -6.77 26.09
CA GLY A 124 -10.19 -6.64 26.75
C GLY A 124 -11.23 -5.94 25.88
N THR A 125 -11.12 -6.09 24.57
CA THR A 125 -12.01 -5.44 23.58
C THR A 125 -13.07 -6.41 23.04
N SER A 126 -14.01 -5.87 22.27
CA SER A 126 -15.06 -6.64 21.60
C SER A 126 -15.19 -6.24 20.13
N LEU A 127 -14.08 -6.34 19.40
CA LEU A 127 -14.02 -6.09 17.96
C LEU A 127 -14.73 -7.21 17.20
N SER A 128 -15.47 -6.85 16.15
CA SER A 128 -16.03 -7.78 15.17
C SER A 128 -15.20 -7.76 13.89
N LEU A 129 -15.02 -8.94 13.27
CA LEU A 129 -14.40 -9.03 11.95
C LEU A 129 -15.37 -8.46 10.90
N GLU A 130 -14.97 -7.39 10.24
CA GLU A 130 -15.73 -6.77 9.14
C GLU A 130 -14.94 -6.79 7.83
N ARG A 131 -15.64 -7.08 6.73
CA ARG A 131 -15.04 -7.08 5.40
C ARG A 131 -15.28 -5.73 4.72
N HIS A 132 -14.27 -4.87 4.76
CA HIS A 132 -14.26 -3.62 3.98
C HIS A 132 -13.52 -3.83 2.66
N ASN A 133 -14.13 -4.55 1.72
CA ASN A 133 -13.61 -4.62 0.35
C ASN A 133 -14.07 -3.38 -0.43
N VAL A 134 -13.24 -2.32 -0.43
CA VAL A 134 -13.50 -1.12 -1.23
C VAL A 134 -12.62 -1.16 -2.47
N GLY A 135 -13.21 -1.47 -3.63
CA GLY A 135 -12.57 -1.49 -4.94
C GLY A 135 -13.61 -1.18 -6.03
N PHE A 136 -13.25 -1.23 -7.31
CA PHE A 136 -14.19 -0.94 -8.40
C PHE A 136 -15.19 -2.08 -8.67
N GLY A 137 -15.18 -3.15 -7.85
CA GLY A 137 -16.02 -4.33 -8.03
C GLY A 137 -15.58 -5.25 -9.17
N ILE A 138 -14.44 -4.94 -9.80
CA ILE A 138 -13.85 -5.78 -10.84
C ILE A 138 -13.10 -6.92 -10.17
N LYS A 139 -13.36 -8.14 -10.61
CA LYS A 139 -12.69 -9.34 -10.10
C LYS A 139 -11.43 -9.62 -10.91
N LEU A 140 -10.42 -10.18 -10.24
CA LEU A 140 -9.16 -10.58 -10.88
C LEU A 140 -9.40 -11.48 -12.11
N GLU A 141 -10.36 -12.40 -12.02
CA GLU A 141 -10.71 -13.34 -13.09
C GLU A 141 -11.27 -12.66 -14.34
N GLN A 142 -11.74 -11.41 -14.25
CA GLN A 142 -12.26 -10.64 -15.38
C GLN A 142 -11.17 -9.90 -16.15
N VAL A 143 -9.95 -9.80 -15.60
CA VAL A 143 -8.86 -9.00 -16.18
C VAL A 143 -7.55 -9.77 -16.32
N CYS A 144 -7.44 -10.97 -15.76
CA CYS A 144 -6.23 -11.78 -15.76
C CYS A 144 -6.39 -13.02 -16.63
N ASP A 145 -5.57 -13.12 -17.69
CA ASP A 145 -5.35 -14.36 -18.43
C ASP A 145 -4.14 -15.13 -17.88
N GLN A 146 -3.90 -16.33 -18.40
CA GLN A 146 -2.79 -17.17 -17.97
C GLN A 146 -1.43 -16.51 -18.20
N HIS A 147 -1.26 -15.76 -19.29
CA HIS A 147 0.00 -15.06 -19.55
C HIS A 147 0.27 -14.00 -18.47
N THR A 148 -0.71 -13.18 -18.15
CA THR A 148 -0.65 -12.14 -17.13
C THR A 148 -0.37 -12.76 -15.76
N ALA A 149 -1.08 -13.85 -15.42
CA ALA A 149 -0.85 -14.59 -14.19
C ALA A 149 0.59 -15.12 -14.09
N ASN A 150 1.14 -15.71 -15.15
CA ASN A 150 2.50 -16.24 -15.16
C ASN A 150 3.55 -15.15 -14.90
N ARG A 151 3.37 -13.95 -15.47
CA ARG A 151 4.27 -12.81 -15.23
C ARG A 151 4.28 -12.42 -13.75
N LEU A 152 3.09 -12.26 -13.16
CA LEU A 152 2.97 -11.88 -11.76
C LEU A 152 3.47 -13.01 -10.82
N GLN A 153 3.21 -14.27 -11.16
CA GLN A 153 3.73 -15.41 -10.40
C GLN A 153 5.25 -15.42 -10.38
N ALA A 154 5.91 -15.09 -11.49
CA ALA A 154 7.36 -14.99 -11.54
C ALA A 154 7.90 -13.85 -10.65
N VAL A 155 7.24 -12.68 -10.65
CA VAL A 155 7.64 -11.56 -9.77
C VAL A 155 7.51 -11.92 -8.29
N TYR A 156 6.48 -12.69 -7.93
CA TYR A 156 6.15 -13.04 -6.56
C TYR A 156 6.48 -14.49 -6.17
N GLU A 157 7.37 -15.16 -6.91
CA GLU A 157 7.68 -16.59 -6.73
C GLU A 157 8.05 -16.92 -5.28
N MET A 158 8.81 -16.04 -4.63
CA MET A 158 9.23 -16.24 -3.25
C MET A 158 8.07 -16.22 -2.25
N ASP A 159 6.99 -15.49 -2.51
CA ASP A 159 5.82 -15.51 -1.63
C ASP A 159 5.12 -16.87 -1.70
N TYR A 160 5.08 -17.49 -2.89
CA TYR A 160 4.51 -18.84 -3.04
C TYR A 160 5.28 -19.87 -2.22
N SER A 161 6.61 -19.88 -2.31
CA SER A 161 7.43 -20.83 -1.57
C SER A 161 7.47 -20.52 -0.07
N THR A 162 7.60 -19.26 0.32
CA THR A 162 7.73 -18.85 1.74
C THR A 162 6.45 -19.11 2.53
N PHE A 163 5.29 -18.81 1.95
CA PHE A 163 4.02 -18.89 2.66
C PHE A 163 3.16 -20.10 2.27
N GLY A 164 3.61 -20.91 1.31
CA GLY A 164 2.88 -22.09 0.85
C GLY A 164 1.57 -21.73 0.14
N PHE A 165 1.60 -20.72 -0.75
CA PHE A 165 0.46 -20.44 -1.63
C PHE A 165 0.43 -21.43 -2.79
N SER A 166 -0.78 -21.79 -3.25
CA SER A 166 -0.97 -22.60 -4.45
C SER A 166 -1.07 -21.71 -5.68
N THR A 167 -0.46 -22.14 -6.78
CA THR A 167 -0.66 -21.47 -8.07
C THR A 167 -2.09 -21.70 -8.57
N ARG A 168 -2.61 -20.73 -9.32
CA ARG A 168 -3.95 -20.77 -9.91
C ARG A 168 -3.84 -20.78 -11.43
N THR A 169 -4.71 -21.57 -12.06
CA THR A 169 -4.86 -21.60 -13.52
C THR A 169 -5.92 -20.59 -13.95
N PHE A 170 -5.62 -19.85 -15.01
CA PHE A 170 -6.51 -18.90 -15.67
C PHE A 170 -6.75 -19.33 -17.13
N PRO A 171 -7.81 -18.83 -17.79
CA PRO A 171 -7.99 -19.03 -19.22
C PRO A 171 -6.79 -18.50 -20.02
N ALA A 172 -6.46 -19.15 -21.14
CA ALA A 172 -5.38 -18.69 -22.03
C ALA A 172 -5.63 -17.29 -22.61
N SER A 173 -6.90 -16.93 -22.77
CA SER A 173 -7.38 -15.63 -23.20
C SER A 173 -8.72 -15.33 -22.54
N ILE A 174 -9.03 -14.06 -22.34
CA ILE A 174 -10.30 -13.57 -21.78
C ILE A 174 -10.86 -12.47 -22.68
N ASP A 175 -12.18 -12.27 -22.61
CA ASP A 175 -12.83 -11.18 -23.33
C ASP A 175 -12.36 -9.82 -22.76
N PRO A 176 -12.06 -8.82 -23.62
CA PRO A 176 -11.64 -7.51 -23.15
C PRO A 176 -12.74 -6.83 -22.31
N LEU A 177 -12.41 -6.48 -21.07
CA LEU A 177 -13.25 -5.64 -20.24
C LEU A 177 -13.02 -4.17 -20.62
N ILE A 178 -13.90 -3.64 -21.46
CA ILE A 178 -13.89 -2.24 -21.89
C ILE A 178 -14.96 -1.48 -21.13
N PHE A 179 -14.56 -0.46 -20.39
CA PHE A 179 -15.49 0.46 -19.74
C PHE A 179 -16.39 1.16 -20.74
N THR A 180 -17.60 1.47 -20.32
CA THR A 180 -18.46 2.42 -21.01
C THR A 180 -17.84 3.83 -20.99
N ALA A 181 -18.36 4.72 -21.83
CA ALA A 181 -17.97 6.13 -21.80
C ALA A 181 -18.22 6.75 -20.40
N THR A 182 -19.33 6.38 -19.76
CA THR A 182 -19.69 6.84 -18.41
C THR A 182 -18.71 6.36 -17.36
N GLU A 183 -18.39 5.07 -17.32
CA GLU A 183 -17.41 4.51 -16.36
C GLU A 183 -16.01 5.10 -16.58
N THR A 184 -15.62 5.28 -17.84
CA THR A 184 -14.36 5.96 -18.18
C THR A 184 -14.34 7.40 -17.65
N ALA A 185 -15.43 8.15 -17.82
CA ALA A 185 -15.55 9.50 -17.30
C ALA A 185 -15.55 9.54 -15.76
N MET A 186 -16.21 8.58 -15.10
CA MET A 186 -16.22 8.44 -13.65
C MET A 186 -14.82 8.15 -13.10
N LEU A 187 -14.07 7.23 -13.72
CA LEU A 187 -12.67 6.94 -13.34
C LEU A 187 -11.79 8.20 -13.45
N ARG A 188 -11.92 8.94 -14.55
CA ARG A 188 -11.18 10.21 -14.75
C ARG A 188 -11.58 11.26 -13.69
N GLY A 189 -12.87 11.40 -13.40
CA GLY A 189 -13.37 12.31 -12.37
C GLY A 189 -12.91 11.94 -10.96
N PHE A 190 -12.87 10.65 -10.65
CA PHE A 190 -12.36 10.11 -9.40
C PHE A 190 -10.86 10.42 -9.22
N ARG A 191 -10.03 10.12 -10.24
CA ARG A 191 -8.60 10.43 -10.23
C ARG A 191 -8.33 11.93 -10.09
N SER A 192 -9.07 12.77 -10.83
CA SER A 192 -8.96 14.22 -10.71
C SER A 192 -9.32 14.70 -9.30
N SER A 193 -10.28 14.05 -8.64
CA SER A 193 -10.64 14.37 -7.25
C SER A 193 -9.52 13.99 -6.27
N ILE A 194 -8.88 12.83 -6.46
CA ILE A 194 -7.71 12.44 -5.65
C ILE A 194 -6.55 13.41 -5.87
N GLU A 195 -6.22 13.75 -7.11
CA GLU A 195 -5.15 14.71 -7.45
C GLU A 195 -5.41 16.06 -6.78
N ARG A 196 -6.65 16.56 -6.79
CA ARG A 196 -7.03 17.78 -6.06
C ARG A 196 -6.85 17.65 -4.54
N LEU A 197 -7.29 16.55 -3.93
CA LEU A 197 -7.14 16.33 -2.49
C LEU A 197 -5.66 16.25 -2.07
N GLN A 198 -4.81 15.66 -2.90
CA GLN A 198 -3.36 15.65 -2.70
C GLN A 198 -2.77 17.06 -2.80
N ALA A 199 -3.15 17.84 -3.81
CA ALA A 199 -2.69 19.21 -3.98
C ALA A 199 -3.09 20.11 -2.79
N VAL A 200 -4.32 19.97 -2.28
CA VAL A 200 -4.79 20.66 -1.08
C VAL A 200 -3.98 20.23 0.14
N SER A 201 -3.78 18.91 0.34
CA SER A 201 -3.01 18.40 1.48
C SER A 201 -1.54 18.85 1.44
N PHE A 202 -0.92 18.87 0.26
CA PHE A 202 0.45 19.36 0.08
C PHE A 202 0.53 20.86 0.36
N THR A 203 -0.43 21.65 -0.15
CA THR A 203 -0.51 23.08 0.11
C THR A 203 -0.75 23.38 1.59
N ALA A 204 -1.62 22.61 2.26
CA ALA A 204 -1.85 22.73 3.69
C ALA A 204 -0.59 22.39 4.50
N ARG A 205 0.14 21.33 4.12
CA ARG A 205 1.43 20.98 4.73
C ARG A 205 2.50 22.03 4.46
N SER A 206 2.58 22.58 3.25
CA SER A 206 3.57 23.60 2.91
C SER A 206 3.29 24.92 3.64
N LEU A 207 2.03 25.35 3.73
CA LEU A 207 1.62 26.51 4.52
C LEU A 207 1.87 26.30 6.02
N THR A 208 1.61 25.10 6.55
CA THR A 208 1.88 24.77 7.95
C THR A 208 3.39 24.76 8.20
N GLY A 209 4.17 24.06 7.39
CA GLY A 209 5.63 24.01 7.46
C GLY A 209 6.29 25.39 7.29
N PHE A 210 5.75 26.23 6.40
CA PHE A 210 6.16 27.63 6.25
C PHE A 210 5.87 28.43 7.52
N ARG A 211 4.65 28.38 8.07
CA ARG A 211 4.31 29.09 9.32
C ARG A 211 5.17 28.63 10.50
N PHE A 212 5.44 27.34 10.61
CA PHE A 212 6.37 26.80 11.60
C PHE A 212 7.80 27.31 11.37
N GLY A 213 8.31 27.23 10.14
CA GLY A 213 9.64 27.72 9.76
C GLY A 213 9.84 29.21 10.04
N TRP A 214 8.87 30.06 9.69
CA TRP A 214 8.91 31.49 10.00
C TRP A 214 8.90 31.77 11.50
N ARG A 215 8.12 30.99 12.28
CA ARG A 215 8.11 31.12 13.74
C ARG A 215 9.46 30.72 14.34
N GLN A 216 10.14 29.71 13.79
CA GLN A 216 11.50 29.33 14.20
C GLN A 216 12.52 30.43 13.86
N ILE A 217 12.45 30.99 12.65
CA ILE A 217 13.31 32.10 12.23
C ILE A 217 13.08 33.33 13.12
N TYR A 218 11.84 33.66 13.42
CA TYR A 218 11.52 34.76 14.34
C TYR A 218 12.09 34.53 15.74
N LYS A 219 11.88 33.34 16.33
CA LYS A 219 12.44 32.98 17.64
C LYS A 219 13.96 33.06 17.66
N SER A 220 14.64 32.60 16.61
CA SER A 220 16.10 32.65 16.53
C SER A 220 16.64 34.08 16.42
N VAL A 221 15.96 34.95 15.65
CA VAL A 221 16.27 36.39 15.56
C VAL A 221 16.05 37.09 16.91
N VAL A 222 14.93 36.84 17.58
CA VAL A 222 14.63 37.44 18.90
C VAL A 222 15.62 36.94 19.97
N ARG A 223 16.02 35.67 19.93
CA ARG A 223 17.07 35.14 20.82
C ARG A 223 18.40 35.85 20.61
N LYS A 224 18.79 36.06 19.35
CA LYS A 224 20.05 36.75 19.00
C LYS A 224 20.04 38.20 19.45
N LEU A 225 18.94 38.93 19.24
CA LEU A 225 18.79 40.32 19.64
C LEU A 225 18.67 40.52 21.16
N SER A 226 18.11 39.53 21.87
CA SER A 226 17.99 39.56 23.33
C SER A 226 19.22 39.03 24.07
N PHE A 227 20.31 38.71 23.37
CA PHE A 227 21.49 38.05 23.93
C PHE A 227 21.14 36.80 24.75
N GLY A 228 20.18 36.02 24.26
CA GLY A 228 19.70 34.80 24.93
C GLY A 228 18.70 35.04 26.06
N LYS A 229 18.35 36.28 26.43
CA LYS A 229 17.38 36.52 27.53
C LYS A 229 15.96 36.04 27.21
N LYS A 230 15.57 35.97 25.93
CA LYS A 230 14.30 35.37 25.48
C LYS A 230 14.57 34.08 24.69
N TYR A 231 13.69 33.08 24.88
CA TYR A 231 13.81 31.73 24.27
C TYR A 231 15.13 31.03 24.63
N ASN A 232 15.52 31.08 25.91
CA ASN A 232 16.79 30.52 26.39
C ASN A 232 16.76 29.01 26.62
N ASP A 233 15.55 28.44 26.75
CA ASP A 233 15.33 27.00 26.85
C ASP A 233 15.28 26.38 25.43
N PRO A 234 16.08 25.35 25.12
CA PRO A 234 16.02 24.61 23.86
C PRO A 234 14.60 24.10 23.52
N GLN A 235 13.79 23.75 24.51
CA GLN A 235 12.42 23.27 24.29
C GLN A 235 11.49 24.38 23.77
N ASN A 236 11.76 25.64 24.12
CA ASN A 236 10.99 26.80 23.67
C ASN A 236 11.27 27.18 22.20
N LEU A 237 12.28 26.58 21.56
CA LEU A 237 12.50 26.72 20.13
C LEU A 237 11.47 25.86 19.39
N PHE A 238 11.35 24.58 19.72
CA PHE A 238 10.61 23.60 18.90
C PHE A 238 9.07 23.64 18.97
N TRP A 239 8.45 24.40 19.89
CA TRP A 239 6.98 24.50 20.05
C TRP A 239 6.43 25.93 20.00
#